data_AF-A0A444Z023-F1
#
_entry.id   AF-A0A444Z023-F1
#
_cell.length_a   1.000
_cell.length_b   1.000
_cell.length_c   1.000
_cell.angle_alpha   90.00
_cell.angle_beta   90.00
_cell.angle_gamma   90.00
#
_symmetry.space_group_name_H-M   'P 1'
#
loop_
_entity.id
_entity.type
_entity.pdbx_description
1 polymer ?
#
loop_
_entity_poly.entity_id
_entity_poly.type
_entity_poly.pdbx_seq_one_letter_code
_entity_poly.pdbx_strand_id
1 'polypeptide(L)'
;MNLLREEISYQIRYFGVEISEGNFKTTHHEYMRLPESSSIPRYGFNFVSFDTLNTPGYDYTYLFDIIEYLAGIGNESTLEKDDKSTKYTIIELEIDDE
;
A
#
# COMPACT_ATOMS: atom_id res chain seq x y z
N MET A 1 18.27 -8.57 17.03
CA MET A 1 18.64 -9.20 15.74
C MET A 1 17.38 -9.25 14.90
N ASN A 2 17.35 -8.66 13.70
CA ASN A 2 16.18 -8.69 12.82
C ASN A 2 16.29 -9.91 11.88
N LEU A 3 15.29 -10.79 11.94
CA LEU A 3 15.27 -12.04 11.17
C LEU A 3 14.56 -11.91 9.82
N LEU A 4 13.84 -10.80 9.60
CA LEU A 4 13.06 -10.51 8.39
C LEU A 4 13.61 -9.25 7.71
N ARG A 5 13.67 -9.28 6.37
CA ARG A 5 14.02 -8.17 5.50
C ARG A 5 13.00 -8.04 4.37
N GLU A 6 12.75 -6.80 3.96
CA GLU A 6 11.93 -6.50 2.78
C GLU A 6 12.52 -7.15 1.52
N GLU A 7 11.66 -7.45 0.55
CA GLU A 7 11.98 -8.05 -0.76
C GLU A 7 12.58 -9.48 -0.74
N ILE A 8 12.59 -10.16 0.41
CA ILE A 8 13.05 -11.54 0.55
C ILE A 8 11.86 -12.48 0.82
N SER A 9 11.83 -13.62 0.15
CA SER A 9 10.80 -14.65 0.37
C SER A 9 11.19 -15.58 1.52
N TYR A 10 10.23 -15.87 2.41
CA TYR A 10 10.43 -16.74 3.57
C TYR A 10 9.36 -17.83 3.63
N GLN A 11 9.72 -18.99 4.19
CA GLN A 11 8.74 -19.98 4.62
C GLN A 11 8.48 -19.80 6.13
N ILE A 12 7.26 -19.41 6.47
CA ILE A 12 6.82 -19.24 7.87
C ILE A 12 5.87 -20.40 8.22
N ARG A 13 6.08 -21.02 9.39
CA ARG A 13 5.27 -22.14 9.90
C ARG A 13 4.87 -21.84 11.35
N TYR A 14 3.74 -22.42 11.77
CA TYR A 14 3.20 -22.30 13.15
C TYR A 14 2.90 -20.86 13.57
N PHE A 15 1.91 -20.23 12.94
CA PHE A 15 1.44 -18.87 13.29
C PHE A 15 -0.06 -18.87 13.61
N GLY A 16 -0.48 -17.91 14.44
CA GLY A 16 -1.90 -17.67 14.74
C GLY A 16 -2.60 -16.96 13.58
N VAL A 17 -3.84 -17.32 13.31
CA VAL A 17 -4.70 -16.66 12.31
C VAL A 17 -5.79 -15.92 13.05
N GLU A 18 -5.96 -14.63 12.74
CA GLU A 18 -7.01 -13.78 13.28
C GLU A 18 -7.85 -13.21 12.13
N ILE A 19 -9.11 -12.87 12.41
CA ILE A 19 -9.96 -12.16 11.47
C ILE A 19 -9.32 -10.80 11.22
N SER A 20 -9.18 -10.42 9.96
CA SER A 20 -8.72 -9.07 9.67
C SER A 20 -9.83 -8.10 10.09
N GLU A 21 -9.66 -7.38 11.20
CA GLU A 21 -10.56 -6.30 11.64
C GLU A 21 -9.80 -4.96 11.69
N GLY A 22 -10.46 -3.87 11.32
CA GLY A 22 -9.88 -2.51 11.31
C GLY A 22 -9.45 -1.99 9.93
N ASN A 23 -8.96 -0.73 9.90
CA ASN A 23 -8.70 0.07 8.68
C ASN A 23 -7.28 -0.11 8.10
N PHE A 24 -6.41 -0.89 8.74
CA PHE A 24 -5.03 -1.12 8.27
C PHE A 24 -4.95 -2.38 7.40
N LYS A 25 -5.82 -2.47 6.39
CA LYS A 25 -5.90 -3.62 5.48
C LYS A 25 -5.35 -3.26 4.11
N THR A 26 -4.37 -4.04 3.65
CA THR A 26 -3.87 -4.01 2.26
C THR A 26 -4.56 -5.04 1.37
N THR A 27 -5.40 -5.93 1.91
CA THR A 27 -6.05 -7.00 1.15
C THR A 27 -7.53 -7.15 1.52
N HIS A 28 -8.36 -7.50 0.55
CA HIS A 28 -9.78 -7.85 0.74
C HIS A 28 -10.00 -9.28 1.30
N HIS A 29 -8.94 -9.99 1.65
CA HIS A 29 -9.05 -11.36 2.17
C HIS A 29 -9.53 -11.34 3.63
N GLU A 30 -10.48 -12.23 3.96
CA GLU A 30 -11.11 -12.36 5.29
C GLU A 30 -10.11 -12.62 6.43
N TYR A 31 -8.92 -13.13 6.09
CA TYR A 31 -7.86 -13.54 7.01
C TYR A 31 -6.50 -13.05 6.50
N MET A 32 -5.64 -12.61 7.41
CA MET A 32 -4.26 -12.21 7.09
C MET A 32 -3.40 -13.48 6.91
N ARG A 33 -3.27 -13.97 5.67
CA ARG A 33 -2.49 -15.19 5.34
C ARG A 33 -1.30 -14.87 4.43
N LEU A 34 -0.12 -15.34 4.80
CA LEU A 34 1.06 -15.36 3.94
C LEU A 34 0.92 -16.49 2.89
N PRO A 35 1.06 -16.20 1.58
CA PRO A 35 0.85 -17.19 0.52
C PRO A 35 1.94 -18.28 0.49
N GLU A 36 1.57 -19.48 0.03
CA GLU A 36 2.51 -20.60 -0.16
C GLU A 36 3.46 -20.36 -1.35
N SER A 37 4.70 -20.82 -1.18
CA SER A 37 5.91 -20.33 -1.85
C SER A 37 6.12 -20.75 -3.31
N SER A 38 5.18 -21.42 -3.98
CA SER A 38 5.47 -22.03 -5.29
C SER A 38 5.18 -21.16 -6.51
N SER A 39 4.48 -20.03 -6.33
CA SER A 39 4.24 -19.06 -7.41
C SER A 39 3.83 -17.69 -6.85
N ILE A 40 4.56 -17.21 -5.83
CA ILE A 40 4.36 -15.87 -5.28
C ILE A 40 4.78 -14.87 -6.37
N PRO A 41 3.87 -14.05 -6.94
CA PRO A 41 4.29 -12.92 -7.74
C PRO A 41 5.24 -12.09 -6.86
N ARG A 42 6.45 -11.77 -7.35
CA ARG A 42 7.42 -10.98 -6.56
C ARG A 42 6.81 -9.69 -6.01
N TYR A 43 5.73 -9.22 -6.66
CA TYR A 43 4.87 -8.18 -6.16
C TYR A 43 3.40 -8.57 -6.34
N GLY A 44 2.64 -8.62 -5.25
CA GLY A 44 1.20 -8.89 -5.25
C GLY A 44 0.36 -7.63 -5.41
N PHE A 45 0.73 -6.78 -6.37
CA PHE A 45 0.05 -5.50 -6.57
C PHE A 45 -1.31 -5.70 -7.25
N ASN A 46 -2.30 -4.96 -6.79
CA ASN A 46 -3.61 -4.86 -7.43
C ASN A 46 -3.85 -3.41 -7.84
N PHE A 47 -3.35 -3.03 -9.02
CA PHE A 47 -3.40 -1.64 -9.47
C PHE A 47 -4.82 -1.15 -9.72
N VAL A 48 -5.11 0.06 -9.24
CA VAL A 48 -6.38 0.77 -9.40
C VAL A 48 -6.10 2.10 -10.11
N SER A 49 -6.92 2.46 -11.09
CA SER A 49 -6.81 3.74 -11.82
C SER A 49 -7.42 4.90 -11.04
N PHE A 50 -6.98 6.12 -11.32
CA PHE A 50 -7.59 7.33 -10.73
C PHE A 50 -9.08 7.49 -11.06
N ASP A 51 -9.54 7.09 -12.25
CA ASP A 51 -10.97 7.11 -12.59
C ASP A 51 -11.81 6.24 -11.65
N THR A 52 -11.26 5.07 -11.32
CA THR A 52 -11.91 4.14 -10.39
C THR A 52 -11.98 4.75 -8.99
N LEU A 53 -10.89 5.38 -8.54
CA LEU A 53 -10.85 6.09 -7.25
C LEU A 53 -11.80 7.30 -7.23
N ASN A 54 -11.91 8.05 -8.32
CA ASN A 54 -12.76 9.24 -8.43
C ASN A 54 -14.25 8.93 -8.57
N THR A 55 -14.63 7.66 -8.71
CA THR A 55 -16.03 7.26 -8.87
C THR A 55 -16.82 7.54 -7.57
N PRO A 56 -17.99 8.20 -7.64
CA PRO A 56 -18.81 8.45 -6.45
C PRO A 56 -19.20 7.16 -5.74
N GLY A 57 -18.97 7.11 -4.42
CA GLY A 57 -19.27 5.93 -3.61
C GLY A 57 -18.18 4.87 -3.62
N TYR A 58 -17.00 5.14 -4.20
CA TYR A 58 -15.82 4.30 -4.02
C TYR A 58 -15.44 4.19 -2.54
N ASP A 59 -15.13 2.98 -2.10
CA ASP A 59 -14.80 2.69 -0.70
C ASP A 59 -13.31 2.96 -0.42
N TYR A 60 -13.02 4.12 0.16
CA TYR A 60 -11.67 4.52 0.56
C TYR A 60 -11.17 3.90 1.87
N THR A 61 -11.86 2.88 2.41
CA THR A 61 -11.47 2.22 3.67
C THR A 61 -10.21 1.36 3.52
N TYR A 62 -9.83 1.00 2.28
CA TYR A 62 -8.73 0.09 1.98
C TYR A 62 -7.55 0.80 1.31
N LEU A 63 -6.34 0.24 1.50
CA LEU A 63 -5.16 0.67 0.76
C LEU A 63 -5.22 0.19 -0.69
N PHE A 64 -4.69 1.00 -1.60
CA PHE A 64 -4.68 0.75 -3.04
C PHE A 64 -3.25 0.83 -3.59
N ASP A 65 -3.01 0.11 -4.69
CA ASP A 65 -1.77 0.23 -5.46
C ASP A 65 -2.04 1.11 -6.68
N ILE A 66 -1.21 2.11 -6.94
CA ILE A 66 -1.30 2.98 -8.13
C ILE A 66 0.03 2.91 -8.89
N ILE A 67 -0.05 2.85 -10.22
CA ILE A 67 1.06 3.11 -11.13
C ILE A 67 0.59 4.17 -12.13
N GLU A 68 1.28 5.31 -12.14
CA GLU A 68 1.03 6.42 -13.05
C GLU A 68 2.34 7.16 -13.35
N TYR A 69 2.31 8.05 -14.33
CA TYR A 69 3.47 8.86 -14.69
C TYR A 69 3.70 9.98 -13.67
N LEU A 70 4.96 10.20 -13.30
CA LEU A 70 5.33 11.30 -12.41
C LEU A 70 5.34 12.62 -13.19
N ALA A 71 4.35 13.48 -12.94
CA ALA A 71 4.21 14.80 -13.57
C ALA A 71 5.04 15.88 -12.86
N GLY A 72 5.19 15.77 -11.55
CA GLY A 72 5.81 16.82 -10.74
C GLY A 72 6.29 16.36 -9.38
N ILE A 73 7.35 16.98 -8.90
CA ILE A 73 7.86 16.82 -7.53
C ILE A 73 7.93 18.22 -6.91
N GLY A 74 7.16 18.43 -5.86
CA GLY A 74 7.22 19.66 -5.07
C GLY A 74 8.49 19.75 -4.22
N ASN A 75 8.69 20.89 -3.57
CA ASN A 75 9.80 21.03 -2.63
C ASN A 75 9.52 20.28 -1.31
N GLU A 76 10.58 19.77 -0.68
CA GLU A 76 10.49 19.23 0.68
C GLU A 76 9.96 20.30 1.64
N SER A 77 8.94 19.93 2.42
CA SER A 77 8.29 20.76 3.42
C SER A 77 8.26 20.03 4.77
N THR A 78 8.04 20.77 5.85
CA THR A 78 7.96 20.20 7.20
C THR A 78 6.59 20.50 7.80
N LEU A 79 5.91 19.46 8.29
CA LEU A 79 4.67 19.56 9.05
C LEU A 79 5.00 19.40 10.54
N GLU A 80 4.65 20.40 11.34
CA GLU A 80 4.78 20.38 12.81
C GLU A 80 3.42 20.07 13.45
N LYS A 81 3.35 18.99 14.24
CA LYS A 81 2.15 18.61 14.99
C LYS A 81 2.52 17.82 16.24
N ASP A 82 1.86 18.09 17.37
CA ASP A 82 2.06 17.39 18.64
C ASP A 82 3.54 17.32 19.08
N ASP A 83 4.26 18.45 18.96
CA ASP A 83 5.71 18.60 19.20
C ASP A 83 6.59 17.65 18.37
N LYS A 84 6.07 17.13 17.25
CA LYS A 84 6.81 16.31 16.29
C LYS A 84 6.85 16.98 14.93
N SER A 85 8.04 16.93 14.31
CA SER A 85 8.28 17.38 12.95
C SER A 85 8.26 16.19 11.99
N THR A 86 7.50 16.30 10.91
CA THR A 86 7.46 15.30 9.83
C THR A 86 7.78 15.99 8.51
N LYS A 87 8.83 15.52 7.83
CA LYS A 87 9.14 15.97 6.48
C LYS A 87 8.19 15.32 5.48
N TYR A 88 7.70 16.09 4.53
CA TYR A 88 6.86 15.60 3.45
C TYR A 88 7.22 16.28 2.13
N THR A 89 6.94 15.59 1.03
CA THR A 89 7.02 16.12 -0.33
C THR A 89 5.72 15.79 -1.03
N ILE A 90 5.17 16.76 -1.76
CA ILE A 90 4.00 16.53 -2.61
C ILE A 90 4.52 16.04 -3.96
N ILE A 91 3.98 14.92 -4.45
CA ILE A 91 4.22 14.43 -5.80
C ILE A 91 2.93 14.53 -6.59
N GLU A 92 3.05 14.90 -7.86
CA GLU A 92 1.95 15.00 -8.81
C GLU A 92 2.08 13.84 -9.80
N LEU A 93 1.00 13.08 -9.98
CA LEU A 93 0.91 11.98 -10.93
C LEU A 93 -0.04 12.39 -12.06
N GLU A 94 0.35 12.10 -13.30
CA GLU A 94 -0.46 12.34 -14.49
C GLU A 94 -1.48 11.22 -14.66
N ILE A 95 -2.69 11.57 -15.12
CA ILE A 95 -3.71 10.61 -15.52
C ILE A 95 -3.67 10.55 -17.05
N ASP A 96 -3.58 9.35 -17.62
CA ASP A 96 -3.58 9.18 -19.08
C ASP A 96 -4.97 9.51 -19.66
N ASP A 97 -5.08 10.62 -20.39
CA ASP A 97 -6.31 11.12 -21.01
C ASP A 97 -6.56 10.48 -22.39
N GLU A 98 -6.59 9.14 -22.50
CA GLU A 98 -6.91 8.46 -23.78
C GLU A 98 -8.42 8.20 -24.00
#